data_AF-A0AAJ2KPE3-F1
#
_entry.id   AF-A0AAJ2KPE3-F1
#
_cell.length_a   1.000
_cell.length_b   1.000
_cell.length_c   1.000
_cell.angle_alpha   90.00
_cell.angle_beta   90.00
_cell.angle_gamma   90.00
#
_symmetry.space_group_name_H-M   'P 1'
#
loop_
_entity.id
_entity.type
_entity.pdbx_description
1 polymer ?
#
loop_
_entity_poly.entity_id
_entity_poly.type
_entity_poly.pdbx_seq_one_letter_code
_entity_poly.pdbx_strand_id
1 'polypeptide(L)'
;MKRLFCLLPLVVAVSSQVSATEMSGFATQYYQDDGTLPEISTTFPLFPTITIGQKTVQMEVTHLSDITSTPVEKDSSAHWICLHDDDGTNYWFISDNEMGAGLLTALAIARDGTHKECVTTSEPVRVSVANVPLFNATHGKLVRLFGTKEIAKMKAMLFYQETPVQGGFVQSNTVTYYFDGEKVRGVIIGQITSN
;
A
#
# COMPACT_ATOMS: atom_id res chain seq x y z
N MET A 1 -14.63 60.68 -35.54
CA MET A 1 -15.46 60.21 -34.41
C MET A 1 -16.16 58.94 -34.87
N LYS A 2 -16.13 57.75 -34.26
CA LYS A 2 -15.83 57.27 -32.90
C LYS A 2 -15.15 55.89 -33.02
N ARG A 3 -14.10 55.63 -32.24
CA ARG A 3 -13.50 54.29 -32.08
C ARG A 3 -14.38 53.49 -31.12
N LEU A 4 -14.85 52.32 -31.54
CA LEU A 4 -15.60 51.40 -30.68
C LEU A 4 -14.59 50.48 -29.98
N PHE A 5 -14.40 50.70 -28.68
CA PHE A 5 -13.62 49.83 -27.80
C PHE A 5 -14.52 48.66 -27.38
N CYS A 6 -14.28 47.46 -27.91
CA CYS A 6 -14.82 46.22 -27.34
C CYS A 6 -13.95 45.83 -26.13
N LEU A 7 -14.46 46.05 -24.93
CA LEU A 7 -13.94 45.45 -23.70
C LEU A 7 -14.44 44.00 -23.64
N LEU A 8 -13.57 43.03 -23.91
CA LEU A 8 -13.83 41.62 -23.58
C LEU A 8 -13.68 41.44 -22.06
N PRO A 9 -14.63 40.80 -21.36
CA PRO A 9 -14.41 40.38 -19.98
C PRO A 9 -13.44 39.19 -20.00
N LEU A 10 -12.30 39.36 -19.33
CA LEU A 10 -11.35 38.27 -19.08
C LEU A 10 -11.97 37.34 -18.03
N VAL A 11 -12.58 36.24 -18.48
CA VAL A 11 -13.06 35.18 -17.58
C VAL A 11 -11.83 34.44 -17.07
N VAL A 12 -11.41 34.75 -15.84
CA VAL A 12 -10.37 33.99 -15.14
C VAL A 12 -11.02 32.67 -14.71
N ALA A 13 -10.77 31.60 -15.48
CA ALA A 13 -11.07 30.26 -15.03
C ALA A 13 -10.19 29.97 -13.80
N VAL A 14 -10.78 30.03 -12.62
CA VAL A 14 -10.15 29.55 -11.39
C VAL A 14 -10.08 28.04 -11.54
N SER A 15 -8.97 27.52 -12.04
CA SER A 15 -8.70 26.10 -11.94
C SER A 15 -8.60 25.78 -10.45
N SER A 16 -9.59 25.05 -9.94
CA SER A 16 -9.42 24.33 -8.68
C SER A 16 -8.27 23.35 -8.91
N GLN A 17 -7.05 23.76 -8.55
CA GLN A 17 -5.95 22.84 -8.40
C GLN A 17 -6.38 21.88 -7.29
N VAL A 18 -6.92 20.74 -7.69
CA VAL A 18 -7.06 19.59 -6.79
C VAL A 18 -5.61 19.19 -6.51
N SER A 19 -5.06 19.71 -5.42
CA SER A 19 -3.79 19.23 -4.89
C SER A 19 -3.95 17.73 -4.67
N ALA A 20 -3.11 16.93 -5.33
CA ALA A 20 -2.99 15.51 -5.06
C ALA A 20 -2.68 15.33 -3.56
N THR A 21 -3.49 14.53 -2.87
CA THR A 21 -3.22 14.18 -1.47
C THR A 21 -2.25 13.00 -1.49
N GLU A 22 -0.99 13.23 -1.15
CA GLU A 22 -0.03 12.15 -0.93
C GLU A 22 -0.37 11.40 0.37
N MET A 23 -0.06 10.11 0.42
CA MET A 23 -0.13 9.34 1.67
C MET A 23 0.81 9.93 2.71
N SER A 24 0.41 9.92 3.98
CA SER A 24 1.26 10.35 5.10
C SER A 24 1.61 9.17 6.02
N GLY A 25 2.36 9.45 7.09
CA GLY A 25 2.77 8.44 8.06
C GLY A 25 3.66 7.36 7.44
N PHE A 26 3.48 6.12 7.87
CA PHE A 26 4.22 4.98 7.37
C PHE A 26 4.01 4.72 5.87
N ALA A 27 2.84 5.06 5.32
CA ALA A 27 2.54 4.77 3.92
C ALA A 27 3.40 5.57 2.92
N THR A 28 4.11 6.62 3.35
CA THR A 28 5.12 7.27 2.51
C THR A 28 6.22 6.31 2.05
N GLN A 29 6.44 5.21 2.78
CA GLN A 29 7.38 4.16 2.40
C GLN A 29 7.02 3.50 1.06
N TYR A 30 5.76 3.54 0.65
CA TYR A 30 5.32 3.07 -0.67
C TYR A 30 6.03 3.81 -1.82
N TYR A 31 6.25 5.11 -1.67
CA TYR A 31 6.90 5.92 -2.72
C TYR A 31 8.43 5.85 -2.67
N GLN A 32 9.00 5.24 -1.63
CA GLN A 32 10.45 5.25 -1.39
C GLN A 32 11.17 4.06 -2.03
N ASP A 33 10.47 3.25 -2.82
CA ASP A 33 11.11 2.17 -3.58
C ASP A 33 11.93 2.76 -4.75
N ASP A 34 13.20 3.05 -4.47
CA ASP A 34 14.19 3.52 -5.44
C ASP A 34 15.05 2.38 -6.01
N GLY A 35 14.64 1.12 -5.79
CA GLY A 35 15.37 -0.08 -6.20
C GLY A 35 16.62 -0.36 -5.38
N THR A 36 16.85 0.34 -4.27
CA THR A 36 17.98 0.06 -3.35
C THR A 36 17.62 -0.90 -2.22
N LEU A 37 16.33 -1.18 -2.05
CA LEU A 37 15.82 -2.08 -1.04
C LEU A 37 16.32 -3.51 -1.32
N PRO A 38 16.94 -4.20 -0.35
CA PRO A 38 17.36 -5.58 -0.56
C PRO A 38 16.15 -6.47 -0.86
N GLU A 39 16.16 -7.06 -2.05
CA GLU A 39 15.15 -8.02 -2.50
C GLU A 39 15.63 -9.45 -2.28
N ILE A 40 14.78 -10.28 -1.70
CA ILE A 40 15.08 -11.66 -1.34
C ILE A 40 13.97 -12.55 -1.90
N SER A 41 14.30 -13.40 -2.87
CA SER A 41 13.37 -14.41 -3.35
C SER A 41 13.08 -15.44 -2.26
N THR A 42 11.85 -15.94 -2.22
CA THR A 42 11.42 -16.95 -1.26
C THR A 42 10.53 -17.99 -1.91
N THR A 43 10.58 -19.22 -1.39
CA THR A 43 9.65 -20.30 -1.73
C THR A 43 8.42 -20.33 -0.81
N PHE A 44 8.41 -19.53 0.25
CA PHE A 44 7.24 -19.37 1.11
C PHE A 44 6.13 -18.65 0.35
N PRO A 45 4.88 -19.15 0.37
CA PRO A 45 3.76 -18.47 -0.27
C PRO A 45 3.51 -17.13 0.42
N LEU A 46 3.49 -16.05 -0.37
CA LEU A 46 3.30 -14.69 0.15
C LEU A 46 1.88 -14.13 -0.07
N PHE A 47 0.92 -14.98 -0.46
CA PHE A 47 -0.46 -14.59 -0.69
C PHE A 47 -1.13 -14.05 0.59
N PRO A 48 -1.67 -12.83 0.55
CA PRO A 48 -2.39 -12.28 1.70
C PRO A 48 -3.83 -12.79 1.76
N THR A 49 -4.30 -12.96 2.98
CA THR A 49 -5.73 -13.03 3.31
C THR A 49 -6.11 -11.75 4.03
N ILE A 50 -7.07 -11.01 3.47
CA ILE A 50 -7.53 -9.73 4.00
C ILE A 50 -9.04 -9.81 4.24
N THR A 51 -9.46 -9.48 5.45
CA THR A 51 -10.89 -9.35 5.79
C THR A 51 -11.15 -8.06 6.54
N ILE A 52 -12.31 -7.45 6.27
CA ILE A 52 -12.83 -6.31 7.02
C ILE A 52 -14.24 -6.71 7.48
N GLY A 53 -14.41 -6.92 8.77
CA GLY A 53 -15.64 -7.51 9.30
C GLY A 53 -15.86 -8.91 8.74
N GLN A 54 -16.94 -9.09 7.96
CA GLN A 54 -17.24 -10.33 7.23
C GLN A 54 -16.84 -10.30 5.75
N LYS A 55 -16.39 -9.15 5.24
CA LYS A 55 -16.05 -8.99 3.83
C LYS A 55 -14.63 -9.48 3.57
N THR A 56 -14.47 -10.32 2.56
CA THR A 56 -13.16 -10.66 1.99
C THR A 56 -12.73 -9.56 1.02
N VAL A 57 -11.51 -9.06 1.19
CA VAL A 57 -10.85 -8.14 0.26
C VAL A 57 -9.74 -8.90 -0.43
N GLN A 58 -9.69 -8.81 -1.76
CA GLN A 58 -8.75 -9.57 -2.59
C GLN A 58 -7.91 -8.62 -3.44
N MET A 59 -6.60 -8.85 -3.43
CA MET A 59 -5.64 -8.15 -4.29
C MET A 59 -5.96 -8.45 -5.75
N GLU A 60 -5.80 -7.45 -6.62
CA GLU A 60 -6.08 -7.48 -8.07
C GLU A 60 -7.53 -7.87 -8.43
N VAL A 61 -8.46 -7.82 -7.48
CA VAL A 61 -9.88 -8.18 -7.68
C VAL A 61 -10.82 -7.16 -7.05
N THR A 62 -10.52 -6.69 -5.83
CA THR A 62 -11.40 -5.73 -5.14
C THR A 62 -11.01 -4.31 -5.51
N HIS A 63 -11.97 -3.53 -6.02
CA HIS A 63 -11.78 -2.10 -6.22
C HIS A 63 -11.70 -1.37 -4.87
N LEU A 64 -10.85 -0.35 -4.77
CA LEU A 64 -10.73 0.46 -3.55
C LEU A 64 -12.08 1.07 -3.12
N SER A 65 -12.89 1.50 -4.09
CA SER A 65 -14.23 2.06 -3.85
C SER A 65 -15.21 1.07 -3.22
N ASP A 66 -14.95 -0.23 -3.32
CA ASP A 66 -15.81 -1.24 -2.76
C ASP A 66 -15.43 -1.55 -1.30
N ILE A 67 -14.22 -1.22 -0.85
CA ILE A 67 -13.71 -1.62 0.47
C ILE A 67 -14.48 -0.91 1.59
N THR A 68 -14.71 0.39 1.44
CA THR A 68 -15.45 1.24 2.39
C THR A 68 -16.14 2.37 1.62
N SER A 69 -17.07 3.07 2.28
CA SER A 69 -17.69 4.28 1.74
C SER A 69 -16.79 5.52 1.79
N THR A 70 -15.58 5.42 2.35
CA THR A 70 -14.59 6.51 2.36
C THR A 70 -14.22 6.88 0.92
N PRO A 71 -14.14 8.19 0.58
CA PRO A 71 -13.65 8.62 -0.73
C PRO A 71 -12.25 8.05 -1.03
N VAL A 72 -12.05 7.64 -2.28
CA VAL A 72 -10.73 7.22 -2.76
C VAL A 72 -9.89 8.46 -3.04
N GLU A 73 -8.79 8.59 -2.31
CA GLU A 73 -7.78 9.62 -2.52
C GLU A 73 -6.88 9.22 -3.70
N LYS A 74 -6.22 10.21 -4.30
CA LYS A 74 -5.32 9.97 -5.43
C LYS A 74 -4.18 10.98 -5.50
N ASP A 75 -3.06 10.49 -6.00
CA ASP A 75 -1.91 11.27 -6.38
C ASP A 75 -1.36 10.81 -7.75
N SER A 76 -0.16 11.25 -8.11
CA SER A 76 0.48 10.89 -9.39
C SER A 76 0.85 9.41 -9.48
N SER A 77 1.09 8.75 -8.36
CA SER A 77 1.64 7.40 -8.29
C SER A 77 0.61 6.35 -7.87
N ALA A 78 -0.39 6.71 -7.06
CA ALA A 78 -1.40 5.76 -6.59
C ALA A 78 -2.78 6.38 -6.36
N HIS A 79 -3.78 5.49 -6.30
CA HIS A 79 -5.04 5.72 -5.59
C HIS A 79 -4.99 4.98 -4.26
N TRP A 80 -5.63 5.53 -3.23
CA TRP A 80 -5.59 4.90 -1.92
C TRP A 80 -6.79 5.27 -1.05
N ILE A 81 -7.04 4.45 -0.04
CA ILE A 81 -7.89 4.75 1.11
C ILE A 81 -7.15 4.35 2.37
N CYS A 82 -7.37 5.07 3.47
CA CYS A 82 -6.81 4.70 4.76
C CYS A 82 -7.91 4.42 5.79
N LEU A 83 -7.77 3.28 6.48
CA LEU A 83 -8.55 2.94 7.66
C LEU A 83 -7.63 2.89 8.88
N HIS A 84 -8.15 3.22 10.05
CA HIS A 84 -7.46 2.93 11.31
C HIS A 84 -8.36 2.24 12.31
N ASP A 85 -7.78 1.34 13.10
CA ASP A 85 -8.47 0.68 14.21
C ASP A 85 -8.25 1.43 15.55
N ASP A 86 -8.93 0.96 16.59
CA ASP A 86 -8.83 1.51 17.96
C ASP A 86 -7.48 1.17 18.63
N ASP A 87 -6.75 0.18 18.12
CA ASP A 87 -5.42 -0.22 18.59
C ASP A 87 -4.30 0.66 17.99
N GLY A 88 -4.67 1.68 17.22
CA GLY A 88 -3.76 2.63 16.57
C GLY A 88 -3.04 2.05 15.35
N THR A 89 -3.56 0.97 14.77
CA THR A 89 -3.07 0.38 13.52
C THR A 89 -3.74 1.07 12.35
N ASN A 90 -2.94 1.54 11.41
CA ASN A 90 -3.39 2.13 10.14
C ASN A 90 -3.20 1.12 9.00
N TYR A 91 -4.15 1.12 8.07
CA TYR A 91 -4.22 0.25 6.90
C TYR A 91 -4.45 1.13 5.68
N TRP A 92 -3.42 1.29 4.86
CA TRP A 92 -3.52 1.98 3.57
C TRP A 92 -3.70 0.94 2.48
N PHE A 93 -4.90 0.91 1.91
CA PHE A 93 -5.24 0.09 0.75
C PHE A 93 -4.90 0.90 -0.50
N ILE A 94 -4.01 0.38 -1.32
CA ILE A 94 -3.33 1.11 -2.38
C ILE A 94 -3.57 0.41 -3.71
N SER A 95 -3.95 1.19 -4.71
CA SER A 95 -3.95 0.80 -6.12
C SER A 95 -2.86 1.58 -6.80
N ASP A 96 -1.87 0.86 -7.31
CA ASP A 96 -0.85 1.42 -8.18
C ASP A 96 -1.49 2.04 -9.43
N ASN A 97 -1.04 3.23 -9.85
CA ASN A 97 -1.62 3.92 -11.01
C ASN A 97 -1.25 3.30 -12.35
N GLU A 98 -0.09 2.66 -12.44
CA GLU A 98 0.38 2.01 -13.67
C GLU A 98 -0.32 0.66 -13.85
N MET A 99 -0.38 -0.14 -12.77
CA MET A 99 -0.78 -1.54 -12.85
C MET A 99 -2.14 -1.86 -12.21
N GLY A 100 -2.63 -1.03 -11.28
CA GLY A 100 -3.79 -1.36 -10.44
C GLY A 100 -5.15 -1.02 -11.04
N ALA A 101 -5.26 0.03 -11.86
CA ALA A 101 -6.54 0.46 -12.45
C ALA A 101 -7.70 0.62 -11.43
N GLY A 102 -7.38 1.01 -10.19
CA GLY A 102 -8.32 1.15 -9.08
C GLY A 102 -8.57 -0.13 -8.28
N LEU A 103 -7.95 -1.26 -8.66
CA LEU A 103 -7.92 -2.51 -7.91
C LEU A 103 -6.81 -2.46 -6.86
N LEU A 104 -7.04 -3.11 -5.72
CA LEU A 104 -6.05 -3.22 -4.66
C LEU A 104 -4.79 -3.96 -5.16
N THR A 105 -3.63 -3.32 -5.18
CA THR A 105 -2.34 -3.94 -5.54
C THR A 105 -1.33 -3.91 -4.41
N ALA A 106 -1.52 -3.04 -3.41
CA ALA A 106 -0.68 -2.98 -2.23
C ALA A 106 -1.48 -2.66 -0.96
N LEU A 107 -0.99 -3.13 0.18
CA LEU A 107 -1.52 -2.85 1.50
C LEU A 107 -0.37 -2.49 2.45
N ALA A 108 -0.27 -1.21 2.83
CA ALA A 108 0.66 -0.77 3.86
C ALA A 108 -0.01 -0.81 5.23
N ILE A 109 0.73 -1.28 6.24
CA ILE A 109 0.21 -1.44 7.59
C ILE A 109 1.26 -1.01 8.62
N ALA A 110 0.91 -0.08 9.50
CA ALA A 110 1.75 0.34 10.62
C ALA A 110 0.94 0.70 11.85
N ARG A 111 1.55 0.55 13.04
CA ARG A 111 1.05 1.16 14.27
C ARG A 111 1.85 2.41 14.54
N ASP A 112 1.42 3.53 13.95
CA ASP A 112 2.15 4.79 13.97
C ASP A 112 1.26 6.00 14.35
N GLY A 113 0.13 5.74 15.01
CA GLY A 113 -0.73 6.77 15.60
C GLY A 113 -1.96 7.06 14.76
N THR A 114 -2.56 8.24 14.92
CA THR A 114 -3.72 8.67 14.13
C THR A 114 -3.28 9.62 13.05
N HIS A 115 -3.62 9.32 11.79
CA HIS A 115 -3.40 10.23 10.66
C HIS A 115 -4.72 10.78 10.15
N LYS A 116 -4.71 12.02 9.68
CA LYS A 116 -5.93 12.79 9.36
C LYS A 116 -6.72 12.18 8.21
N GLU A 117 -6.03 11.55 7.28
CA GLU A 117 -6.57 10.87 6.12
C GLU A 117 -7.15 9.49 6.42
N CYS A 118 -6.83 8.93 7.59
CA CYS A 118 -7.30 7.61 7.99
C CYS A 118 -8.65 7.74 8.69
N VAL A 119 -9.63 7.00 8.19
CA VAL A 119 -10.98 6.95 8.77
C VAL A 119 -11.05 5.83 9.80
N THR A 120 -11.59 6.12 10.97
CA THR A 120 -11.82 5.10 12.00
C THR A 120 -12.77 4.03 11.48
N THR A 121 -12.38 2.76 11.59
CA THR A 121 -13.26 1.62 11.30
C THR A 121 -13.64 0.89 12.58
N SER A 122 -14.94 0.66 12.77
CA SER A 122 -15.44 -0.24 13.82
C SER A 122 -15.39 -1.72 13.41
N GLU A 123 -15.26 -1.98 12.10
CA GLU A 123 -15.13 -3.34 11.58
C GLU A 123 -13.69 -3.83 11.75
N PRO A 124 -13.47 -5.03 12.31
CA PRO A 124 -12.14 -5.55 12.54
C PRO A 124 -11.44 -5.83 11.20
N VAL A 125 -10.29 -5.21 10.98
CA VAL A 125 -9.41 -5.48 9.85
C VAL A 125 -8.44 -6.61 10.23
N ARG A 126 -8.47 -7.71 9.49
CA ARG A 126 -7.54 -8.83 9.70
C ARG A 126 -6.75 -9.07 8.44
N VAL A 127 -5.43 -9.07 8.60
CA VAL A 127 -4.47 -9.33 7.53
C VAL A 127 -3.52 -10.42 7.98
N SER A 128 -3.34 -11.43 7.12
CA SER A 128 -2.39 -12.50 7.37
C SER A 128 -1.76 -13.00 6.09
N VAL A 129 -0.50 -13.39 6.16
CA VAL A 129 0.19 -14.18 5.15
C VAL A 129 0.55 -15.52 5.78
N ALA A 130 0.23 -16.63 5.12
CA ALA A 130 0.31 -17.95 5.74
C ALA A 130 1.75 -18.28 6.17
N ASN A 131 1.93 -18.59 7.47
CA ASN A 131 3.23 -18.88 8.10
C ASN A 131 4.27 -17.74 8.06
N VAL A 132 3.88 -16.54 7.63
CA VAL A 132 4.76 -15.38 7.52
C VAL A 132 4.33 -14.34 8.56
N PRO A 133 5.19 -14.04 9.56
CA PRO A 133 4.83 -13.10 10.60
C PRO A 133 4.91 -11.66 10.07
N LEU A 134 3.83 -10.89 10.24
CA LEU A 134 3.79 -9.48 9.86
C LEU A 134 4.29 -8.60 11.02
N PHE A 135 3.39 -8.06 11.84
CA PHE A 135 3.74 -7.16 12.94
C PHE A 135 4.54 -7.81 14.07
N ASN A 136 5.35 -6.97 14.72
CA ASN A 136 6.14 -7.31 15.92
C ASN A 136 7.08 -8.51 15.72
N ALA A 137 7.26 -8.99 14.49
CA ALA A 137 8.30 -9.95 14.17
C ALA A 137 9.66 -9.33 14.50
N THR A 138 10.57 -10.15 15.03
CA THR A 138 11.95 -9.73 15.23
C THR A 138 12.81 -10.18 14.07
N HIS A 139 13.97 -9.55 13.89
CA HIS A 139 14.99 -10.06 12.97
C HIS A 139 15.25 -11.56 13.19
N GLY A 140 15.43 -11.98 14.45
CA GLY A 140 15.69 -13.38 14.79
C GLY A 140 14.57 -14.33 14.36
N LYS A 141 13.30 -13.91 14.39
CA LYS A 141 12.18 -14.71 13.88
C LYS A 141 12.24 -14.85 12.37
N LEU A 142 12.55 -13.76 11.66
CA LEU A 142 12.64 -13.74 10.20
C LEU A 142 13.88 -14.50 9.69
N VAL A 143 15.03 -14.38 10.36
CA VAL A 143 16.24 -15.20 10.09
C VAL A 143 15.92 -16.69 10.21
N ARG A 144 15.18 -17.10 11.25
CA ARG A 144 14.81 -18.52 11.44
C ARG A 144 13.85 -19.02 10.36
N LEU A 145 12.94 -18.17 9.90
CA LEU A 145 11.95 -18.52 8.89
C LEU A 145 12.60 -18.63 7.50
N PHE A 146 13.30 -17.58 7.07
CA PHE A 146 13.82 -17.46 5.71
C PHE A 146 15.25 -18.01 5.56
N GLY A 147 15.97 -18.28 6.64
CA GLY A 147 17.32 -18.86 6.62
C GLY A 147 18.46 -17.88 6.29
N THR A 148 18.13 -16.63 5.99
CA THR A 148 19.10 -15.59 5.58
C THR A 148 19.63 -14.84 6.79
N LYS A 149 20.95 -14.86 7.03
CA LYS A 149 21.55 -14.23 8.23
C LYS A 149 21.67 -12.72 8.09
N GLU A 150 21.74 -12.23 6.86
CA GLU A 150 21.88 -10.82 6.49
C GLU A 150 20.67 -10.00 6.96
N ILE A 151 19.51 -10.65 7.09
CA ILE A 151 18.28 -10.10 7.69
C ILE A 151 18.59 -9.39 9.02
N ALA A 152 19.47 -9.94 9.87
CA ALA A 152 19.76 -9.40 11.19
C ALA A 152 20.39 -8.00 11.20
N LYS A 153 20.75 -7.46 10.03
CA LYS A 153 21.38 -6.13 9.88
C LYS A 153 20.54 -5.17 9.02
N MET A 154 19.44 -5.64 8.45
CA MET A 154 18.63 -4.88 7.50
C MET A 154 17.67 -3.94 8.22
N LYS A 155 17.60 -2.68 7.80
CA LYS A 155 16.58 -1.73 8.32
C LYS A 155 15.25 -1.87 7.59
N ALA A 156 15.30 -2.37 6.36
CA ALA A 156 14.16 -2.78 5.58
C ALA A 156 14.61 -3.84 4.56
N MET A 157 13.70 -4.71 4.15
CA MET A 157 13.90 -5.62 3.02
C MET A 157 12.58 -6.08 2.44
N LEU A 158 12.60 -6.46 1.17
CA LEU A 158 11.47 -7.00 0.43
C LEU A 158 11.68 -8.51 0.23
N PHE A 159 10.69 -9.29 0.60
CA PHE A 159 10.59 -10.67 0.12
C PHE A 159 9.62 -10.74 -1.04
N TYR A 160 9.97 -11.48 -2.08
CA TYR A 160 9.09 -11.73 -3.20
C TYR A 160 8.98 -13.21 -3.52
N GLN A 161 7.80 -13.59 -3.98
CA GLN A 161 7.49 -14.92 -4.45
C GLN A 161 6.69 -14.83 -5.74
N GLU A 162 7.27 -15.37 -6.80
CA GLU A 162 6.66 -15.39 -8.13
C GLU A 162 5.95 -16.72 -8.37
N THR A 163 4.75 -16.64 -8.94
CA THR A 163 3.95 -17.79 -9.35
C THR A 163 3.54 -17.62 -10.81
N PRO A 164 3.88 -18.57 -11.71
CA PRO A 164 3.31 -18.57 -13.05
C PRO A 164 1.78 -18.70 -12.99
N VAL A 165 1.07 -17.90 -13.77
CA VAL A 165 -0.39 -17.96 -13.90
C VAL A 165 -0.81 -18.18 -15.35
N GLN A 166 -2.10 -18.34 -15.60
CA GLN A 166 -2.63 -18.65 -16.94
C GLN A 166 -2.29 -17.53 -17.93
N GLY A 167 -2.02 -17.90 -19.19
CA GLY A 167 -1.79 -16.93 -20.27
C GLY A 167 -0.34 -16.46 -20.39
N GLY A 168 0.60 -17.09 -19.69
CA GLY A 168 2.03 -16.74 -19.73
C GLY A 168 2.42 -15.62 -18.78
N PHE A 169 1.49 -15.11 -17.97
CA PHE A 169 1.77 -14.11 -16.95
C PHE A 169 2.42 -14.72 -15.71
N VAL A 170 3.08 -13.87 -14.93
CA VAL A 170 3.64 -14.18 -13.62
C VAL A 170 2.99 -13.25 -12.60
N GLN A 171 2.52 -13.82 -11.49
CA GLN A 171 2.09 -13.06 -10.34
C GLN A 171 3.21 -12.98 -9.32
N SER A 172 3.65 -11.76 -9.00
CA SER A 172 4.60 -11.46 -7.95
C SER A 172 3.86 -11.04 -6.69
N ASN A 173 4.03 -11.81 -5.62
CA ASN A 173 3.54 -11.48 -4.28
C ASN A 173 4.71 -11.01 -3.44
N THR A 174 4.56 -9.89 -2.73
CA THR A 174 5.63 -9.28 -1.94
C THR A 174 5.22 -9.02 -0.50
N VAL A 175 6.20 -9.12 0.41
CA VAL A 175 6.11 -8.60 1.76
C VAL A 175 7.38 -7.83 2.06
N THR A 176 7.24 -6.52 2.18
CA THR A 176 8.30 -5.61 2.59
C THR A 176 8.21 -5.33 4.07
N TYR A 177 9.32 -5.52 4.78
CA TYR A 177 9.46 -5.24 6.20
C TYR A 177 10.25 -3.96 6.41
N TYR A 178 9.80 -3.14 7.36
CA TYR A 178 10.54 -1.98 7.86
C TYR A 178 10.72 -2.12 9.38
N PHE A 179 11.94 -1.95 9.86
CA PHE A 179 12.30 -2.18 11.26
C PHE A 179 12.48 -0.87 12.02
N ASP A 180 12.12 -0.92 13.29
CA ASP A 180 12.56 0.03 14.31
C ASP A 180 13.26 -0.75 15.42
N GLY A 181 14.59 -0.61 15.47
CA GLY A 181 15.45 -1.47 16.27
C GLY A 181 15.28 -2.95 15.88
N GLU A 182 14.96 -3.81 16.86
CA GLU A 182 14.87 -5.26 16.67
C GLU A 182 13.53 -5.76 16.10
N LYS A 183 12.52 -4.89 15.99
CA LYS A 183 11.15 -5.28 15.66
C LYS A 183 10.68 -4.62 14.37
N VAL A 184 9.84 -5.33 13.65
CA VAL A 184 9.07 -4.79 12.52
C VAL A 184 8.13 -3.70 13.03
N ARG A 185 8.29 -2.49 12.49
CA ARG A 185 7.44 -1.31 12.74
C ARG A 185 6.22 -1.27 11.82
N GLY A 186 6.40 -1.71 10.59
CA GLY A 186 5.34 -1.76 9.59
C GLY A 186 5.73 -2.66 8.42
N VAL A 187 4.72 -3.03 7.64
CA VAL A 187 4.87 -3.88 6.47
C VAL A 187 4.12 -3.29 5.28
N ILE A 188 4.63 -3.55 4.08
CA ILE A 188 3.88 -3.35 2.84
C ILE A 188 3.73 -4.72 2.18
N ILE A 189 2.50 -5.09 1.87
CA ILE A 189 2.19 -6.32 1.15
C ILE A 189 1.79 -5.92 -0.27
N GLY A 190 2.39 -6.54 -1.28
CA GLY A 190 2.08 -6.27 -2.68
C GLY A 190 1.64 -7.53 -3.43
N GLN A 191 0.83 -7.33 -4.47
CA GLN A 191 0.55 -8.37 -5.46
C GLN A 191 0.33 -7.70 -6.82
N ILE A 192 1.13 -8.09 -7.81
CA ILE A 192 1.03 -7.60 -9.19
C ILE A 192 1.23 -8.77 -10.14
N THR A 193 0.35 -8.87 -11.14
CA THR A 193 0.44 -9.80 -12.26
C THR A 193 0.94 -9.09 -13.50
N SER A 194 2.05 -9.56 -14.06
CA SER A 194 2.71 -8.96 -15.23
C SER A 194 3.20 -10.03 -16.22
N ASN A 195 3.63 -9.58 -17.40
CA ASN A 195 4.26 -10.40 -18.44
C ASN A 195 5.78 -10.23 -18.42
#